data_AF-A0A355ELU9-F1
#
_entry.id   AF-A0A355ELU9-F1
#
_cell.length_a   1.000
_cell.length_b   1.000
_cell.length_c   1.000
_cell.angle_alpha   90.00
_cell.angle_beta   90.00
_cell.angle_gamma   90.00
#
_symmetry.space_group_name_H-M   'P 1'
#
loop_
_entity.id
_entity.type
_entity.pdbx_description
1 polymer ?
#
loop_
_entity_poly.entity_id
_entity_poly.type
_entity_poly.pdbx_seq_one_letter_code
_entity_poly.pdbx_strand_id
1 'polypeptide(L)'
;MTGTQTAHRDMLKTVLILFCFAAVCVFGAGSALGADQPPPGTYTKTCRNINYSATQNKILNASCKTLKGSWKPAQFSSVSQCLAQRGDIENCNGTIECTRVGIPSLGSYRQSCFCCRMVGTTLSCYCITKKNVSRWTSLANAGSYGNIWNDNGVLKGGR
;
A
#
# COMPACT_ATOMS: atom_id res chain seq x y z
N MET A 1 51.18 -63.95 -6.05
CA MET A 1 49.87 -63.91 -5.37
C MET A 1 49.44 -62.46 -5.28
N THR A 2 48.78 -61.95 -6.32
CA THR A 2 48.53 -60.51 -6.53
C THR A 2 47.10 -60.33 -7.00
N GLY A 3 46.19 -59.97 -6.09
CA GLY A 3 44.77 -59.88 -6.47
C GLY A 3 43.79 -59.27 -5.46
N THR A 4 44.23 -58.54 -4.43
CA THR A 4 43.29 -58.05 -3.39
C THR A 4 43.47 -56.59 -2.96
N GLN A 5 44.37 -55.81 -3.56
CA GLN A 5 44.62 -54.41 -3.13
C GLN A 5 43.94 -53.32 -3.97
N THR A 6 43.45 -53.62 -5.17
CA THR A 6 42.88 -52.60 -6.07
C THR A 6 41.43 -52.22 -5.75
N ALA A 7 40.60 -53.18 -5.31
CA ALA A 7 39.18 -52.94 -5.02
C ALA A 7 38.93 -52.06 -3.77
N HIS A 8 39.80 -52.15 -2.76
CA HIS A 8 39.65 -51.39 -1.50
C HIS A 8 39.93 -49.90 -1.65
N ARG A 9 40.81 -49.53 -2.60
CA ARG A 9 41.23 -48.14 -2.83
C ARG A 9 40.19 -47.32 -3.59
N ASP A 10 39.33 -47.99 -4.36
CA ASP A 10 38.29 -47.37 -5.15
C ASP A 10 36.99 -47.19 -4.34
N MET A 11 36.64 -48.16 -3.48
CA MET A 11 35.47 -48.05 -2.59
C MET A 11 35.61 -46.93 -1.54
N LEU A 12 36.83 -46.68 -1.04
CA LEU A 12 37.10 -45.60 -0.08
C LEU A 12 36.94 -44.20 -0.71
N LYS A 13 37.31 -44.04 -1.98
CA LYS A 13 37.14 -42.79 -2.74
C LYS A 13 35.68 -42.52 -3.06
N THR A 14 34.91 -43.55 -3.42
CA THR A 14 33.48 -43.43 -3.72
C THR A 14 32.66 -43.07 -2.46
N VAL A 15 33.01 -43.64 -1.30
CA VAL A 15 32.37 -43.29 -0.01
C VAL A 15 32.69 -41.85 0.42
N LEU A 16 33.93 -41.38 0.23
CA LEU A 16 34.32 -40.00 0.55
C LEU A 16 33.64 -38.95 -0.35
N ILE A 17 33.46 -39.24 -1.64
CA ILE A 17 32.80 -38.33 -2.60
C ILE A 17 31.29 -38.23 -2.33
N LEU A 18 30.63 -39.33 -1.93
CA LEU A 18 29.22 -39.34 -1.53
C LEU A 18 28.97 -38.67 -0.18
N PHE A 19 29.93 -38.70 0.75
CA PHE A 19 29.84 -38.01 2.03
C PHE A 19 29.95 -36.48 1.89
N CYS A 20 30.72 -35.99 0.91
CA CYS A 20 30.81 -34.55 0.61
C CYS A 20 29.53 -33.98 -0.02
N PHE A 21 28.77 -34.78 -0.79
CA PHE A 21 27.52 -34.32 -1.40
C PHE A 21 26.32 -34.27 -0.44
N ALA A 22 26.33 -35.05 0.64
CA ALA A 22 25.25 -35.02 1.63
C ALA A 22 25.37 -33.87 2.66
N ALA A 23 26.53 -33.23 2.78
CA ALA A 23 26.77 -32.19 3.78
C ALA A 23 26.41 -30.75 3.31
N VAL A 24 26.04 -30.56 2.04
CA VAL A 24 25.82 -29.22 1.46
C VAL A 24 24.36 -28.76 1.51
N CYS A 25 23.40 -29.60 1.94
CA CYS A 25 21.98 -29.28 1.81
C CYS A 25 21.24 -28.83 3.09
N VAL A 26 21.91 -28.61 4.23
CA VAL A 26 21.20 -28.41 5.52
C VAL A 26 21.21 -26.97 6.06
N PHE A 27 21.88 -26.02 5.41
CA PHE A 27 21.88 -24.61 5.86
C PHE A 27 21.25 -23.67 4.81
N GLY A 28 19.97 -23.89 4.52
CA GLY A 28 19.26 -23.12 3.49
C GLY A 28 17.84 -22.71 3.84
N ALA A 29 17.43 -22.76 5.11
CA ALA A 29 16.23 -22.06 5.56
C ALA A 29 16.66 -20.76 6.26
N GLY A 30 17.28 -19.87 5.49
CA GLY A 30 17.38 -18.48 5.90
C GLY A 30 15.97 -17.94 6.01
N SER A 31 15.45 -17.82 7.22
CA SER A 31 14.23 -17.09 7.51
C SER A 31 14.43 -15.70 6.92
N ALA A 32 13.85 -15.43 5.75
CA ALA A 32 13.62 -14.06 5.35
C ALA A 32 12.81 -13.48 6.50
N LEU A 33 13.43 -12.59 7.28
CA LEU A 33 12.72 -11.73 8.22
C LEU A 33 11.73 -10.96 7.35
N GLY A 34 10.52 -11.50 7.24
CA GLY A 34 9.52 -11.03 6.31
C GLY A 34 9.18 -9.61 6.68
N ALA A 35 9.57 -8.65 5.85
CA ALA A 35 9.03 -7.31 5.96
C ALA A 35 7.52 -7.44 5.74
N ASP A 36 6.74 -6.89 6.69
CA ASP A 36 5.29 -6.92 6.60
C ASP A 36 4.87 -6.31 5.27
N GLN A 37 4.06 -7.06 4.51
CA GLN A 37 3.56 -6.58 3.23
C GLN A 37 2.67 -5.37 3.46
N PRO A 38 2.95 -4.21 2.83
CA PRO A 38 2.11 -3.04 3.00
C PRO A 38 0.66 -3.32 2.62
N PRO A 39 -0.31 -2.75 3.35
CA PRO A 39 -1.73 -2.95 3.06
C PRO A 39 -2.08 -2.44 1.65
N PRO A 40 -3.13 -3.00 1.02
CA PRO A 40 -3.62 -2.47 -0.23
C PRO A 40 -4.13 -1.03 -0.03
N GLY A 41 -3.91 -0.20 -1.05
CA GLY A 41 -4.47 1.15 -1.11
C GLY A 41 -3.84 1.97 -2.24
N THR A 42 -4.54 3.02 -2.68
CA THR A 42 -4.05 3.84 -3.79
C THR A 42 -2.81 4.65 -3.46
N TYR A 43 -2.50 4.84 -2.17
CA TYR A 43 -1.26 5.47 -1.72
C TYR A 43 -0.01 4.81 -2.33
N THR A 44 -0.03 3.49 -2.55
CA THR A 44 1.09 2.72 -3.14
C THR A 44 1.49 3.21 -4.53
N LYS A 45 0.60 3.89 -5.26
CA LYS A 45 0.90 4.46 -6.59
C LYS A 45 1.76 5.71 -6.55
N THR A 46 1.75 6.42 -5.41
CA THR A 46 2.35 7.76 -5.29
C THR A 46 3.20 7.93 -4.03
N CYS A 47 3.34 6.88 -3.23
CA CYS A 47 4.26 6.79 -2.12
C CYS A 47 5.33 5.72 -2.39
N ARG A 48 6.51 5.90 -1.83
CA ARG A 48 7.67 5.00 -1.92
C ARG A 48 8.31 4.80 -0.55
N ASN A 49 9.24 3.84 -0.45
CA ASN A 49 9.94 3.51 0.79
C ASN A 49 8.95 3.24 1.95
N ILE A 50 7.89 2.48 1.66
CA ILE A 50 6.81 2.19 2.62
C ILE A 50 7.32 1.14 3.61
N ASN A 51 7.40 1.54 4.87
CA ASN A 51 7.66 0.66 6.01
C ASN A 51 6.36 0.49 6.80
N TYR A 52 5.81 -0.72 6.79
CA TYR A 52 4.58 -1.09 7.46
C TYR A 52 4.88 -2.03 8.62
N SER A 53 4.12 -1.93 9.70
CA SER A 53 4.10 -2.91 10.78
C SER A 53 2.67 -3.43 10.97
N ALA A 54 2.48 -4.71 10.70
CA ALA A 54 1.23 -5.44 10.91
C ALA A 54 0.88 -5.51 12.39
N THR A 55 1.87 -5.83 13.23
CA THR A 55 1.71 -5.88 14.69
C THR A 55 1.29 -4.53 15.28
N GLN A 56 1.88 -3.42 14.81
CA GLN A 56 1.51 -2.08 15.27
C GLN A 56 0.33 -1.47 14.50
N ASN A 57 -0.21 -2.18 13.50
CA ASN A 57 -1.31 -1.75 12.64
C ASN A 57 -1.11 -0.34 12.05
N LYS A 58 0.12 -0.04 11.59
CA LYS A 58 0.46 1.30 11.11
C LYS A 58 1.58 1.31 10.07
N ILE A 59 1.52 2.29 9.18
CA ILE A 59 2.62 2.70 8.31
C ILE A 59 3.58 3.55 9.15
N LEU A 60 4.76 2.99 9.44
CA LEU A 60 5.80 3.59 10.26
C LEU A 60 6.47 4.76 9.57
N ASN A 61 6.68 4.64 8.27
CA ASN A 61 7.25 5.67 7.42
C ASN A 61 6.92 5.37 5.97
N ALA A 62 6.66 6.41 5.20
CA ALA A 62 6.60 6.38 3.75
C ALA A 62 7.02 7.76 3.22
N SER A 63 7.52 7.82 1.99
CA SER A 63 7.77 9.06 1.29
C SER A 63 6.67 9.24 0.24
N CYS A 64 5.76 10.19 0.45
CA CYS A 64 4.59 10.39 -0.39
C CYS A 64 4.70 11.66 -1.22
N LYS A 65 4.32 11.57 -2.50
CA LYS A 65 4.38 12.69 -3.43
C LYS A 65 3.27 13.70 -3.14
N THR A 66 3.61 14.98 -3.02
CA THR A 66 2.67 16.08 -2.90
C THR A 66 2.07 16.44 -4.26
N LEU A 67 1.00 17.23 -4.27
CA LEU A 67 0.41 17.76 -5.49
C LEU A 67 1.37 18.67 -6.27
N LYS A 68 2.35 19.27 -5.59
CA LYS A 68 3.42 20.07 -6.21
C LYS A 68 4.59 19.20 -6.71
N GLY A 69 4.51 17.88 -6.54
CA GLY A 69 5.52 16.94 -7.00
C GLY A 69 6.69 16.69 -6.04
N SER A 70 6.82 17.46 -4.96
CA SER A 70 7.81 17.20 -3.90
C SER A 70 7.44 15.96 -3.09
N TRP A 71 8.40 15.37 -2.38
CA TRP A 71 8.17 14.20 -1.54
C TRP A 71 8.15 14.59 -0.06
N LYS A 72 7.21 14.06 0.73
CA LYS A 72 7.11 14.30 2.17
C LYS A 72 7.09 12.97 2.96
N PRO A 73 7.70 12.94 4.16
CA PRO A 73 7.51 11.81 5.06
C PRO A 73 6.05 11.76 5.51
N ALA A 74 5.50 10.55 5.55
CA ALA A 74 4.12 10.28 5.94
C ALA A 74 4.06 9.05 6.84
N GLN A 75 3.12 9.08 7.77
CA GLN A 75 2.80 7.98 8.68
C GLN A 75 1.28 7.86 8.74
N PHE A 76 0.79 6.66 9.03
CA PHE A 76 -0.64 6.44 9.17
C PHE A 76 -0.92 5.24 10.08
N SER A 77 -1.76 5.46 11.08
CA SER A 77 -2.23 4.43 12.00
C SER A 77 -3.64 3.98 11.63
N SER A 78 -4.14 2.91 12.28
CA SER A 78 -5.51 2.43 12.08
C SER A 78 -5.77 1.88 10.68
N VAL A 79 -4.76 1.24 10.08
CA VAL A 79 -4.85 0.58 8.77
C VAL A 79 -6.03 -0.39 8.71
N SER A 80 -6.09 -1.34 9.66
CA SER A 80 -7.17 -2.34 9.69
C SER A 80 -8.56 -1.74 9.84
N GLN A 81 -8.70 -0.64 10.60
CA GLN A 81 -9.98 0.04 10.75
C GLN A 81 -10.45 0.66 9.42
N CYS A 82 -9.54 1.30 8.70
CA CYS A 82 -9.85 1.88 7.39
C CYS A 82 -10.34 0.82 6.41
N LEU A 83 -9.60 -0.29 6.33
CA LEU A 83 -9.94 -1.40 5.42
C LEU A 83 -11.25 -2.10 5.83
N ALA A 84 -11.50 -2.28 7.13
CA ALA A 84 -12.76 -2.85 7.64
C ALA A 84 -13.98 -2.01 7.25
N GLN A 85 -13.82 -0.69 7.14
CA GLN A 85 -14.87 0.24 6.70
C GLN A 85 -14.99 0.35 5.18
N ARG A 86 -14.28 -0.52 4.43
CA ARG A 86 -14.15 -0.45 2.95
C ARG A 86 -13.59 0.89 2.48
N GLY A 87 -12.80 1.54 3.32
CA GLY A 87 -12.07 2.76 2.96
C GLY A 87 -10.86 2.45 2.09
N ASP A 88 -10.30 3.50 1.49
CA ASP A 88 -9.02 3.43 0.80
C ASP A 88 -7.95 4.20 1.57
N ILE A 89 -6.77 3.59 1.67
CA ILE A 89 -5.58 4.25 2.20
C ILE A 89 -4.99 5.06 1.04
N GLU A 90 -5.14 6.37 1.09
CA GLU A 90 -4.88 7.27 -0.04
C GLU A 90 -3.80 8.30 0.32
N ASN A 91 -3.02 8.73 -0.67
CA ASN A 91 -2.08 9.84 -0.50
C ASN A 91 -2.78 11.18 -0.79
N CYS A 92 -2.96 11.96 0.26
CA CYS A 92 -3.60 13.26 0.27
C CYS A 92 -2.58 14.39 0.39
N ASN A 93 -1.95 14.70 -0.74
CA ASN A 93 -0.98 15.79 -0.86
C ASN A 93 0.26 15.61 0.05
N GLY A 94 0.79 14.39 0.10
CA GLY A 94 1.97 14.03 0.91
C GLY A 94 1.64 13.51 2.30
N THR A 95 0.36 13.41 2.67
CA THR A 95 -0.12 12.78 3.90
C THR A 95 -0.89 11.51 3.54
N ILE A 96 -0.79 10.45 4.33
CA ILE A 96 -1.62 9.25 4.12
C ILE A 96 -2.88 9.36 4.97
N GLU A 97 -4.04 9.13 4.38
CA GLU A 97 -5.33 9.20 5.05
C GLU A 97 -6.24 8.01 4.70
N CYS A 98 -7.23 7.75 5.57
CA CYS A 98 -8.35 6.88 5.24
C CYS A 98 -9.44 7.70 4.55
N THR A 99 -9.83 7.27 3.34
CA THR A 99 -10.77 8.00 2.49
C THR A 99 -11.89 7.07 2.03
N ARG A 100 -12.88 7.61 1.34
CA ARG A 100 -14.02 6.87 0.78
C ARG A 100 -14.97 6.20 1.79
N VAL A 101 -14.72 6.33 3.08
CA VAL A 101 -15.63 5.87 4.15
C VAL A 101 -16.81 6.84 4.28
N GLY A 102 -18.04 6.30 4.21
CA GLY A 102 -19.27 7.04 4.52
C GLY A 102 -19.59 8.23 3.60
N ILE A 103 -18.95 8.33 2.43
CA ILE A 103 -19.20 9.42 1.46
C ILE A 103 -20.33 9.06 0.49
N PRO A 104 -21.13 10.05 -0.01
CA PRO A 104 -22.24 9.80 -0.93
C PRO A 104 -21.82 8.99 -2.17
N SER A 105 -22.49 7.87 -2.44
CA SER A 105 -22.14 6.98 -3.57
C SER A 105 -22.49 7.57 -4.94
N LEU A 106 -23.47 8.48 -4.98
CA LEU A 106 -23.99 9.04 -6.22
C LEU A 106 -23.19 10.25 -6.70
N GLY A 107 -23.05 10.35 -8.02
CA GLY A 107 -22.54 11.52 -8.73
C GLY A 107 -21.14 11.40 -9.32
N SER A 108 -20.87 12.26 -10.30
CA SER A 108 -19.65 12.24 -11.13
C SER A 108 -18.40 12.75 -10.42
N TYR A 109 -18.54 13.38 -9.24
CA TYR A 109 -17.39 13.91 -8.50
C TYR A 109 -16.31 12.85 -8.24
N ARG A 110 -16.69 11.58 -8.04
CA ARG A 110 -15.77 10.45 -7.79
C ARG A 110 -14.81 10.17 -8.95
N GLN A 111 -15.12 10.64 -10.16
CA GLN A 111 -14.27 10.47 -11.34
C GLN A 111 -13.10 11.45 -11.39
N SER A 112 -13.23 12.59 -10.69
CA SER A 112 -12.28 13.71 -10.79
C SER A 112 -11.93 14.34 -9.45
N CYS A 113 -12.44 13.80 -8.35
CA CYS A 113 -12.08 14.16 -6.99
C CYS A 113 -11.48 12.95 -6.27
N PHE A 114 -10.48 13.22 -5.43
CA PHE A 114 -9.76 12.25 -4.62
C PHE A 114 -9.57 12.81 -3.21
N CYS A 115 -9.14 11.98 -2.27
CA CYS A 115 -9.03 12.33 -0.86
C CYS A 115 -10.34 12.84 -0.27
N CYS A 116 -11.42 12.18 -0.67
CA CYS A 116 -12.76 12.51 -0.23
C CYS A 116 -13.04 11.91 1.15
N ARG A 117 -13.47 12.77 2.09
CA ARG A 117 -13.87 12.39 3.45
C ARG A 117 -15.05 13.21 3.94
N MET A 118 -15.86 12.60 4.81
CA MET A 118 -16.90 13.30 5.56
C MET A 118 -16.33 13.86 6.86
N VAL A 119 -16.70 15.10 7.18
CA VAL A 119 -16.58 15.68 8.51
C VAL A 119 -17.97 16.19 8.90
N GLY A 120 -18.64 15.48 9.82
CA GLY A 120 -20.07 15.68 10.06
C GLY A 120 -20.87 15.44 8.78
N THR A 121 -21.68 16.42 8.36
CA THR A 121 -22.46 16.38 7.10
C THR A 121 -21.72 16.99 5.90
N THR A 122 -20.47 17.42 6.09
CA THR A 122 -19.69 18.10 5.04
C THR A 122 -18.76 17.13 4.34
N LEU A 123 -18.94 16.96 3.03
CA LEU A 123 -17.99 16.27 2.18
C LEU A 123 -16.84 17.22 1.84
N SER A 124 -15.60 16.79 2.01
CA SER A 124 -14.42 17.54 1.55
C SER A 124 -13.53 16.65 0.69
N CYS A 125 -12.99 17.21 -0.40
CA CYS A 125 -12.13 16.50 -1.34
C CYS A 125 -11.09 17.44 -1.97
N TYR A 126 -10.06 16.88 -2.58
CA TYR A 126 -9.35 17.55 -3.67
C TYR A 126 -10.04 17.21 -5.00
N CYS A 127 -10.45 18.23 -5.76
CA CYS A 127 -11.10 18.07 -7.06
C CYS A 127 -10.25 18.67 -8.18
N ILE A 128 -10.12 17.92 -9.28
CA ILE A 128 -9.33 18.31 -10.44
C ILE A 128 -10.11 19.34 -11.27
N THR A 129 -9.47 20.47 -11.55
CA THR A 129 -9.99 21.53 -12.43
C THR A 129 -9.83 21.13 -13.90
N LYS A 130 -10.48 21.87 -14.81
CA LYS A 130 -10.30 21.68 -16.27
C LYS A 130 -8.85 21.91 -16.75
N LYS A 131 -8.03 22.59 -15.94
CA LYS A 131 -6.61 22.85 -16.19
C LYS A 131 -5.68 21.80 -15.54
N ASN A 132 -6.21 20.66 -15.09
CA ASN A 132 -5.47 19.59 -14.39
C ASN A 132 -4.80 20.04 -13.08
N VAL A 133 -5.30 21.11 -12.46
CA VAL A 133 -4.88 21.54 -11.12
C VAL A 133 -5.88 21.01 -10.09
N SER A 134 -5.41 20.41 -9.01
CA SER A 134 -6.26 19.95 -7.91
C SER A 134 -6.54 21.09 -6.92
N ARG A 135 -7.81 21.27 -6.55
CA ARG A 135 -8.25 22.25 -5.55
C ARG A 135 -8.98 21.58 -4.39
N TRP A 136 -8.65 21.94 -3.15
CA TRP A 136 -9.42 21.55 -1.98
C TRP A 136 -10.77 22.26 -1.97
N THR A 137 -11.84 21.52 -1.78
CA THR A 137 -13.21 22.04 -1.78
C THR A 137 -14.09 21.22 -0.83
N SER A 138 -15.18 21.83 -0.38
CA SER A 138 -16.14 21.19 0.50
C SER A 138 -17.58 21.49 0.07
N LEU A 139 -18.48 20.59 0.44
CA LEU A 139 -19.91 20.67 0.20
C LEU A 139 -20.64 20.27 1.49
N ALA A 140 -21.31 21.23 2.10
CA ALA A 140 -22.14 21.00 3.28
C ALA A 140 -23.41 20.21 2.90
N ASN A 141 -23.94 19.46 3.87
CA ASN A 141 -25.15 18.63 3.70
C ASN A 141 -25.05 17.65 2.53
N ALA A 142 -23.85 17.10 2.29
CA ALA A 142 -23.56 16.28 1.12
C ALA A 142 -24.50 15.07 0.98
N GLY A 143 -24.90 14.47 2.11
CA GLY A 143 -25.82 13.34 2.14
C GLY A 143 -27.26 13.65 1.71
N SER A 144 -27.63 14.93 1.57
CA SER A 144 -28.98 15.35 1.15
C SER A 144 -29.14 15.52 -0.36
N TYR A 145 -28.04 15.47 -1.13
CA TYR A 145 -28.09 15.64 -2.59
C TYR A 145 -28.25 14.28 -3.29
N GLY A 146 -29.11 14.23 -4.30
CA GLY A 146 -29.27 13.07 -5.19
C GLY A 146 -28.15 12.94 -6.21
N ASN A 147 -27.46 14.04 -6.50
CA ASN A 147 -26.28 14.06 -7.37
C ASN A 147 -25.23 15.05 -6.87
N ILE A 148 -23.96 14.65 -6.90
CA ILE A 148 -22.81 15.50 -6.57
C ILE A 148 -21.83 15.48 -7.74
N TRP A 149 -21.39 16.65 -8.20
CA TRP A 149 -20.43 16.77 -9.30
C TRP A 149 -19.30 17.72 -8.97
N ASN A 150 -18.22 17.59 -9.74
CA ASN A 150 -17.10 18.51 -9.72
C ASN A 150 -17.30 19.59 -10.79
N ASP A 151 -17.56 20.82 -10.36
CA ASP A 151 -17.63 22.01 -11.21
C ASP A 151 -16.29 22.76 -11.18
N ASN A 152 -15.40 22.41 -12.11
CA ASN A 152 -14.07 23.01 -12.27
C ASN A 152 -13.31 23.16 -10.94
N GLY A 153 -13.23 22.07 -10.19
CA GLY A 153 -12.58 21.98 -8.88
C GLY A 153 -13.44 22.42 -7.69
N VAL A 154 -14.73 22.73 -7.86
CA VAL A 154 -15.69 22.99 -6.76
C VAL A 154 -16.64 21.80 -6.66
N LEU A 155 -16.88 21.27 -5.46
CA LEU A 155 -17.99 20.33 -5.27
C LEU A 155 -19.32 21.07 -5.35
N LYS A 156 -20.25 20.53 -6.13
CA LYS A 156 -21.63 21.02 -6.24
C LYS A 156 -22.60 19.86 -6.04
N GLY A 157 -23.74 20.17 -5.46
CA GLY A 157 -24.81 19.22 -5.19
C GLY A 157 -26.13 19.69 -5.77
N GLY A 158 -26.96 18.74 -6.18
CA GLY A 158 -28.30 18.96 -6.71
C GLY A 158 -29.24 17.86 -6.25
N ARG A 159 -30.54 18.12 -6.34
CA ARG A 159 -31.56 17.09 -6.12
C ARG A 159 -31.52 16.07 -7.24
#